data_AF-A0A959E7Y7-F1
#
_entry.id   AF-A0A959E7Y7-F1
#
_cell.length_a   1.000
_cell.length_b   1.000
_cell.length_c   1.000
_cell.angle_alpha   90.00
_cell.angle_beta   90.00
_cell.angle_gamma   90.00
#
_symmetry.space_group_name_H-M   'P 1'
#
loop_
_entity.id
_entity.type
_entity.pdbx_description
1 polymer ?
#
loop_
_entity_poly.entity_id
_entity_poly.type
_entity_poly.pdbx_seq_one_letter_code
_entity_poly.pdbx_strand_id
1 'polypeptide(L)'
;MHYFIQTKSELSALQLVKLAGLFETVEDAAGLAALLKKDAGQLEQLSHHPAYQEFHIAKPGGAKRFIQHPNAALKAAQTELNRYLQAVYYKVRPASV
;
A
#
# COMPACT_ATOMS: atom_id res chain seq x y z
N MET A 1 -8.29 -15.98 8.91
CA MET A 1 -7.67 -14.89 8.13
C MET A 1 -6.48 -14.37 8.93
N HIS A 2 -5.27 -14.81 8.61
CA HIS A 2 -4.06 -14.28 9.24
C HIS A 2 -3.68 -12.99 8.52
N TYR A 3 -3.77 -11.86 9.21
CA TYR A 3 -3.18 -10.61 8.72
C TYR A 3 -1.68 -10.71 8.94
N PHE A 4 -0.95 -11.02 7.88
CA PHE A 4 0.50 -11.00 7.89
C PHE A 4 0.94 -9.54 7.83
N ILE A 5 1.35 -8.97 8.97
CA ILE A 5 2.05 -7.69 8.97
C ILE A 5 3.49 -8.03 8.61
N GLN A 6 3.89 -7.83 7.36
CA GLN A 6 5.31 -7.88 6.99
C GLN A 6 6.01 -6.69 7.69
N THR A 7 6.68 -6.97 8.81
CA THR A 7 7.33 -5.96 9.66
C THR A 7 8.81 -5.74 9.32
N LYS A 8 9.38 -6.57 8.44
CA LYS A 8 10.69 -6.38 7.84
C LYS A 8 10.54 -6.37 6.33
N SER A 9 10.98 -5.30 5.70
CA SER A 9 11.24 -5.32 4.27
C SER A 9 12.27 -6.42 3.97
N GLU A 10 11.90 -7.40 3.16
CA GLU A 10 12.84 -8.40 2.60
C GLU A 10 13.85 -7.77 1.63
N LEU A 11 13.66 -6.50 1.27
CA LEU A 11 14.53 -5.74 0.38
C LEU A 11 15.80 -5.29 1.11
N SER A 12 16.94 -5.37 0.40
CA SER A 12 18.22 -4.84 0.86
C SER A 12 18.20 -3.32 0.96
N ALA A 13 19.14 -2.73 1.72
CA ALA A 13 19.27 -1.28 1.85
C ALA A 13 19.40 -0.58 0.47
N LEU A 14 20.15 -1.18 -0.47
CA LEU A 14 20.27 -0.66 -1.84
C LEU A 14 18.94 -0.69 -2.60
N GLN A 15 18.17 -1.76 -2.45
CA GLN A 15 16.84 -1.86 -3.07
C GLN A 15 15.88 -0.83 -2.48
N LEU A 16 15.93 -0.60 -1.16
CA LEU A 16 15.13 0.44 -0.49
C LEU A 16 15.50 1.84 -0.99
N VAL A 17 16.79 2.18 -1.07
CA VAL A 17 17.23 3.48 -1.61
C VAL A 17 16.76 3.68 -3.04
N LYS A 18 16.84 2.64 -3.88
CA LYS A 18 16.37 2.72 -5.27
C LYS A 18 14.87 2.98 -5.36
N LEU A 19 14.06 2.24 -4.61
CA LEU A 19 12.59 2.42 -4.62
C LEU A 19 12.19 3.78 -4.04
N ALA A 20 12.83 4.22 -2.96
CA ALA A 20 12.61 5.54 -2.39
C ALA A 20 12.93 6.63 -3.42
N GLY A 21 14.07 6.54 -4.10
CA GLY A 21 14.46 7.50 -5.15
C GLY A 21 13.46 7.57 -6.30
N LEU A 22 12.93 6.43 -6.77
CA LEU A 22 11.89 6.41 -7.81
C LEU A 22 10.58 7.07 -7.35
N PHE A 23 10.23 6.92 -6.07
CA PHE A 23 9.03 7.55 -5.52
C PHE A 23 9.22 9.07 -5.33
N GLU A 24 10.41 9.49 -4.90
CA GLU A 24 10.77 10.89 -4.69
C GLU A 24 10.75 11.70 -6.00
N THR A 25 10.84 11.06 -7.18
CA THR A 25 10.69 11.74 -8.49
C THR A 25 9.24 11.89 -8.96
N VAL A 26 8.25 11.42 -8.21
CA VAL A 26 6.84 11.54 -8.59
C VAL A 26 6.31 12.93 -8.23
N GLU A 27 5.93 13.71 -9.23
CA GLU A 27 5.43 15.08 -9.05
C GLU A 27 3.90 15.19 -9.18
N ASP A 28 3.27 14.27 -9.90
CA ASP A 28 1.85 14.32 -10.22
C ASP A 28 1.19 12.92 -10.28
N ALA A 29 -0.13 12.91 -10.52
CA ALA A 29 -0.92 11.68 -10.60
C ALA A 29 -0.52 10.80 -11.81
N ALA A 30 -0.04 11.39 -12.91
CA ALA A 30 0.39 10.66 -14.09
C ALA A 30 1.71 9.93 -13.83
N GLY A 31 2.67 10.59 -13.18
CA GLY A 31 3.92 10.01 -12.69
C GLY A 31 3.65 8.89 -11.69
N LEU A 32 2.67 9.05 -10.81
CA LEU A 32 2.27 8.00 -9.88
C LEU A 32 1.68 6.78 -10.62
N ALA A 33 0.81 7.01 -11.62
CA ALA A 33 0.24 5.94 -12.44
C ALA A 33 1.34 5.17 -13.19
N ALA A 34 2.30 5.89 -13.77
CA ALA A 34 3.46 5.29 -14.43
C ALA A 34 4.32 4.46 -13.45
N LEU A 35 4.60 5.00 -12.26
CA LEU A 35 5.36 4.29 -11.22
C LEU A 35 4.68 2.99 -10.78
N LEU A 36 3.35 3.03 -10.62
CA LEU A 36 2.53 1.88 -10.22
C LEU A 36 2.21 0.94 -11.40
N LYS A 37 2.68 1.26 -12.62
CA LYS A 37 2.37 0.54 -13.87
C LYS A 37 0.87 0.36 -14.08
N LYS A 38 0.11 1.43 -13.86
CA LYS A 38 -1.35 1.48 -14.04
C LYS A 38 -1.71 2.49 -15.10
N ASP A 39 -2.85 2.27 -15.72
CA ASP A 39 -3.50 3.32 -16.48
C ASP A 39 -3.91 4.47 -15.54
N ALA A 40 -3.76 5.71 -16.01
CA ALA A 40 -4.06 6.89 -15.20
C ALA A 40 -5.55 6.97 -14.85
N GLY A 41 -6.43 6.64 -15.79
CA GLY A 41 -7.88 6.59 -15.55
C GLY A 41 -8.25 5.50 -14.57
N GLN A 42 -7.61 4.33 -14.62
CA GLN A 42 -7.79 3.29 -13.60
C GLN A 42 -7.35 3.75 -12.20
N LEU A 43 -6.23 4.46 -12.09
CA LEU A 43 -5.76 4.96 -10.80
C LEU A 43 -6.71 6.04 -10.25
N GLU A 44 -7.21 6.93 -11.12
CA GLU A 44 -8.21 7.94 -10.76
C GLU A 44 -9.54 7.31 -10.32
N GLN A 45 -10.02 6.29 -11.02
CA GLN A 45 -11.21 5.55 -10.60
C GLN A 45 -11.01 4.89 -9.23
N LEU A 46 -9.84 4.30 -8.99
CA LEU A 46 -9.52 3.68 -7.70
C LEU A 46 -9.39 4.71 -6.56
N SER A 47 -8.96 5.94 -6.85
CA SER A 47 -8.84 7.00 -5.84
C SER A 47 -10.18 7.66 -5.53
N HIS A 48 -11.01 7.94 -6.54
CA HIS A 48 -12.31 8.61 -6.38
C HIS A 48 -13.43 7.65 -5.95
N HIS A 49 -13.35 6.39 -6.39
CA HIS A 49 -14.38 5.37 -6.15
C HIS A 49 -13.77 4.07 -5.63
N PRO A 50 -13.13 4.08 -4.43
CA PRO A 50 -12.48 2.91 -3.91
C PRO A 50 -13.50 1.82 -3.55
N ALA A 51 -13.35 0.66 -4.18
CA ALA A 51 -14.27 -0.46 -4.01
C ALA A 51 -13.86 -1.36 -2.83
N TYR A 52 -14.72 -1.44 -1.82
CA TYR A 52 -14.56 -2.31 -0.65
C TYR A 52 -15.66 -3.38 -0.62
N GLN A 53 -15.27 -4.60 -0.26
CA GLN A 53 -16.17 -5.65 0.18
C GLN A 53 -16.49 -5.45 1.66
N GLU A 54 -17.77 -5.40 1.99
CA GLU A 54 -18.23 -5.15 3.35
C GLU A 54 -18.82 -6.42 3.95
N PHE A 55 -18.35 -6.80 5.14
CA PHE A 55 -18.86 -7.98 5.83
C PHE A 55 -18.66 -7.88 7.35
N HIS A 56 -19.28 -8.81 8.09
CA HIS A 56 -19.15 -8.88 9.54
C HIS A 56 -18.41 -10.15 9.96
N ILE A 57 -17.53 -10.03 10.95
CA ILE A 57 -16.91 -11.16 11.64
C ILE A 57 -17.29 -11.15 13.12
N ALA A 58 -17.34 -12.32 13.75
CA ALA A 58 -17.59 -12.41 15.19
C ALA A 58 -16.38 -11.91 15.99
N LYS A 59 -16.62 -11.16 17.07
CA LYS A 59 -15.65 -10.89 18.13
C LYS A 59 -15.71 -12.03 19.17
N PRO A 60 -14.64 -12.24 19.95
CA PRO A 60 -14.75 -12.98 21.20
C PRO A 60 -15.86 -12.34 22.07
N GLY A 61 -16.87 -13.13 22.45
CA GLY A 61 -18.05 -12.64 23.18
C GLY A 61 -19.32 -12.37 22.33
N GLY A 62 -19.32 -12.70 21.03
CA GLY A 62 -20.54 -12.75 20.21
C GLY A 62 -20.96 -11.44 19.55
N ALA A 63 -20.37 -10.30 19.93
CA ALA A 63 -20.54 -9.04 19.22
C ALA A 63 -19.97 -9.12 17.78
N LYS A 64 -20.56 -8.40 16.83
CA LYS A 64 -20.05 -8.34 15.44
C LYS A 64 -19.01 -7.23 15.28
N ARG A 65 -18.00 -7.46 14.44
CA ARG A 65 -17.07 -6.45 13.93
C ARG A 65 -17.35 -6.26 12.45
N PHE A 66 -17.70 -5.03 12.07
CA PHE A 66 -17.78 -4.63 10.68
C PHE A 66 -16.37 -4.55 10.07
N ILE A 67 -16.21 -5.10 8.88
CA ILE A 67 -14.97 -5.15 8.12
C ILE A 67 -15.22 -4.56 6.74
N GLN A 68 -14.35 -3.64 6.34
CA GLN A 68 -14.23 -3.16 4.97
C GLN A 68 -12.92 -3.69 4.39
N HIS A 69 -13.01 -4.57 3.39
CA HIS A 69 -11.86 -5.18 2.74
C HIS A 69 -11.71 -4.64 1.32
N PRO A 70 -10.59 -4.03 0.94
CA PRO A 70 -10.42 -3.52 -0.42
C PRO A 70 -10.54 -4.68 -1.41
N ASN A 71 -11.19 -4.46 -2.54
CA ASN A 71 -11.24 -5.45 -3.61
C ASN A 71 -9.82 -5.73 -4.16
N ALA A 72 -9.67 -6.75 -5.00
CA ALA A 72 -8.36 -7.17 -5.50
C ALA A 72 -7.59 -6.05 -6.23
N ALA A 73 -8.29 -5.24 -7.03
CA ALA A 73 -7.67 -4.15 -7.79
C ALA A 73 -7.14 -3.04 -6.88
N LEU A 74 -7.96 -2.59 -5.93
CA LEU A 74 -7.59 -1.57 -4.95
C LEU A 74 -6.48 -2.06 -4.03
N LYS A 75 -6.59 -3.31 -3.55
CA LYS A 75 -5.57 -3.94 -2.70
C LYS A 75 -4.22 -4.05 -3.42
N ALA A 76 -4.21 -4.42 -4.70
CA ALA A 76 -2.99 -4.50 -5.49
C ALA A 76 -2.34 -3.12 -5.66
N ALA A 77 -3.14 -2.09 -5.97
CA ALA A 77 -2.64 -0.70 -6.05
C ALA A 77 -2.04 -0.22 -4.73
N GLN A 78 -2.75 -0.44 -3.62
CA GLN A 78 -2.31 -0.05 -2.28
C GLN A 78 -1.05 -0.82 -1.85
N THR A 79 -0.95 -2.11 -2.20
CA THR A 79 0.21 -2.93 -1.87
C THR A 79 1.46 -2.43 -2.60
N GLU A 80 1.35 -2.15 -3.89
CA GLU A 80 2.45 -1.63 -4.69
C GLU A 80 2.87 -0.24 -4.21
N LEU A 81 1.90 0.66 -3.96
CA LEU A 81 2.18 1.99 -3.39
C LEU A 81 2.87 1.89 -2.04
N ASN A 82 2.37 1.02 -1.16
CA ASN A 82 2.93 0.84 0.18
C ASN A 82 4.39 0.36 0.13
N ARG A 83 4.79 -0.42 -0.89
CA ARG A 83 6.18 -0.82 -1.08
C ARG A 83 7.12 0.38 -1.26
N TYR A 84 6.72 1.36 -2.06
CA TYR A 84 7.48 2.59 -2.26
C TYR A 84 7.50 3.46 -1.00
N LEU A 85 6.34 3.64 -0.35
CA LEU A 85 6.23 4.43 0.88
C LEU A 85 7.05 3.83 2.04
N GLN A 86 7.05 2.51 2.19
CA GLN A 86 7.90 1.83 3.15
C GLN A 86 9.38 2.03 2.83
N ALA A 87 9.77 2.04 1.55
CA ALA A 87 11.15 2.30 1.16
C ALA A 87 11.60 3.71 1.56
N VAL A 88 10.77 4.73 1.35
CA VAL A 88 11.01 6.10 1.83
C VAL A 88 11.14 6.10 3.36
N TYR A 89 10.20 5.47 4.07
CA TYR A 89 10.24 5.39 5.53
C TYR A 89 11.54 4.75 6.04
N TYR A 90 11.95 3.59 5.51
CA TYR A 90 13.16 2.92 5.97
C TYR A 90 14.46 3.62 5.56
N LYS A 91 14.44 4.46 4.52
CA LYS A 91 15.58 5.34 4.17
C LYS A 91 15.80 6.41 5.24
N VAL A 92 14.73 6.96 5.83
CA VAL A 92 14.82 8.04 6.84
C VAL A 92 14.75 7.54 8.28
N ARG A 93 14.26 6.32 8.49
CA ARG A 93 14.13 5.73 9.83
C ARG A 93 15.52 5.65 10.48
N PRO A 94 15.74 6.29 11.63
CA PRO A 94 16.99 6.17 12.36
C PRO A 94 17.26 4.68 12.65
N ALA A 95 18.51 4.24 12.47
CA ALA A 95 18.95 3.01 13.10
C ALA A 95 18.74 3.20 14.60
N SER A 96 17.78 2.46 15.15
CA SER A 96 17.37 2.59 16.55
C SER A 96 18.61 2.59 17.46
N VAL A 97 18.71 3.64 18.29
CA VAL A 97 19.60 3.73 19.46
C VAL A 97 19.31 2.58 20.41
#